data_AF-A0A7K2PDA3-F1
#
_entry.id   AF-A0A7K2PDA3-F1
#
_cell.length_a   1.000
_cell.length_b   1.000
_cell.length_c   1.000
_cell.angle_alpha   90.00
_cell.angle_beta   90.00
_cell.angle_gamma   90.00
#
_symmetry.space_group_name_H-M   'P 1'
#
loop_
_entity.id
_entity.type
_entity.pdbx_description
1 polymer ?
#
loop_
_entity_poly.entity_id
_entity_poly.type
_entity_poly.pdbx_seq_one_letter_code
_entity_poly.pdbx_strand_id
1 'polypeptide(L)' 'MGQVITVANADQARENAIRVLIASQKADRAGRATDPVHRQVVPALDQAKAAGCNLRSIHADADRRYGQWLIDNAGR' A
#
# COMPACT_ATOMS: atom_id res chain seq x y z
N MET A 1 -1.63 14.13 28.65
CA MET A 1 -1.29 14.38 27.23
C MET A 1 -0.76 13.09 26.61
N GLY A 2 -1.61 12.20 26.09
CA GLY A 2 -1.19 10.81 25.77
C GLY A 2 -1.82 10.19 24.52
N GLN A 3 -2.22 10.98 23.52
CA GLN A 3 -3.05 10.48 22.41
C GLN A 3 -2.54 10.83 20.99
N VAL A 4 -1.35 11.39 20.85
CA VAL A 4 -0.83 11.84 19.54
C VAL A 4 0.03 10.76 18.86
N ILE A 5 0.60 9.81 19.61
CA ILE A 5 1.57 8.84 19.10
C ILE A 5 0.88 7.68 18.34
N THR A 6 -0.36 7.32 18.68
CA THR A 6 -1.07 6.18 18.06
C THR A 6 -1.66 6.49 16.69
N VAL A 7 -2.12 7.73 16.46
CA VAL A 7 -2.76 8.11 15.18
C VAL A 7 -1.72 8.32 14.07
N ALA A 8 -0.58 8.92 14.40
CA ALA A 8 0.53 9.09 13.45
C ALA A 8 1.08 7.73 12.98
N ASN A 9 1.14 6.74 13.88
CA ASN A 9 1.58 5.39 13.53
C ASN A 9 0.58 4.66 12.63
N ALA A 10 -0.72 4.87 12.83
CA ALA A 10 -1.76 4.27 11.99
C ALA A 10 -1.77 4.88 10.58
N ASP A 11 -1.70 6.20 10.46
CA ASP A 11 -1.66 6.86 9.15
C ASP A 11 -0.38 6.51 8.38
N GLN A 12 0.77 6.48 9.08
CA GLN A 12 2.04 6.07 8.49
C GLN A 12 2.05 4.61 8.04
N ALA A 13 1.48 3.70 8.84
CA ALA A 13 1.36 2.28 8.49
C ALA A 13 0.40 2.08 7.32
N ARG A 14 -0.73 2.81 7.30
CA ARG A 14 -1.69 2.82 6.19
C ARG A 14 -1.03 3.27 4.89
N GLU A 15 -0.36 4.43 4.91
CA GLU A 15 0.29 4.99 3.72
C GLU A 15 1.45 4.09 3.25
N ASN A 16 2.21 3.48 4.17
CA ASN A 16 3.24 2.50 3.82
C ASN A 16 2.64 1.26 3.13
N ALA A 17 1.55 0.70 3.67
CA ALA A 17 0.86 -0.44 3.06
C ALA A 17 0.34 -0.12 1.65
N ILE A 18 -0.27 1.05 1.46
CA ILE A 18 -0.75 1.52 0.15
C ILE A 18 0.43 1.64 -0.83
N ARG A 19 1.54 2.25 -0.41
CA ARG A 19 2.73 2.43 -1.26
C ARG A 19 3.33 1.11 -1.71
N VAL A 20 3.49 0.16 -0.78
CA VAL A 20 4.07 -1.16 -1.08
C VAL A 20 3.15 -1.99 -1.97
N LEU A 21 1.83 -1.93 -1.77
CA LEU A 21 0.84 -2.57 -2.66
C LEU A 21 0.95 -2.04 -4.09
N ILE A 22 0.93 -0.72 -4.27
CA ILE A 22 1.04 -0.10 -5.60
C ILE A 22 2.38 -0.47 -6.26
N ALA A 23 3.47 -0.47 -5.50
CA ALA A 23 4.79 -0.83 -6.02
C ALA A 23 4.85 -2.31 -6.43
N SER A 24 4.23 -3.21 -5.66
CA SER A 24 4.06 -4.63 -5.99
C SER A 24 3.25 -4.83 -7.26
N GLN A 25 2.11 -4.15 -7.42
CA GLN A 25 1.28 -4.22 -8.64
C GLN A 25 2.04 -3.67 -9.88
N LYS A 26 2.80 -2.58 -9.71
CA LYS A 26 3.66 -2.04 -10.78
C LYS A 26 4.77 -3.01 -11.17
N ALA A 27 5.41 -3.65 -10.20
CA ALA A 27 6.45 -4.65 -10.44
C ALA A 27 5.91 -5.88 -11.17
N ASP A 28 4.73 -6.38 -10.75
CA ASP A 28 4.03 -7.48 -11.42
C ASP A 28 3.75 -7.15 -12.90
N ARG A 29 3.19 -5.96 -13.17
CA ARG A 29 2.95 -5.47 -14.55
C ARG A 29 4.22 -5.38 -15.39
N ALA A 30 5.34 -5.02 -14.78
CA ALA A 30 6.65 -4.96 -15.46
C ALA A 30 7.28 -6.35 -15.70
N GLY A 31 6.59 -7.44 -15.38
CA GLY A 31 7.10 -8.81 -15.45
C GLY A 31 8.09 -9.15 -14.32
N ARG A 32 8.12 -8.36 -13.25
CA ARG A 32 8.98 -8.52 -12.07
C ARG A 32 8.19 -9.00 -10.87
N ALA A 33 7.32 -9.99 -11.04
CA ALA A 33 6.51 -10.56 -9.96
C ALA A 33 7.34 -11.15 -8.80
N THR A 34 8.61 -11.49 -9.05
CA THR A 34 9.57 -11.98 -8.04
C THR A 34 10.30 -10.87 -7.27
N ASP A 35 9.96 -9.60 -7.51
CA ASP A 35 10.62 -8.47 -6.88
C ASP A 35 10.45 -8.49 -5.35
N PRO A 36 11.49 -8.13 -4.58
CA PRO A 36 11.45 -8.12 -3.11
C PRO A 36 10.28 -7.30 -2.54
N VAL A 37 9.71 -6.35 -3.29
CA VAL A 37 8.52 -5.60 -2.88
C VAL A 37 7.30 -6.50 -2.59
N HIS A 38 7.14 -7.63 -3.31
CA HIS A 38 6.04 -8.57 -3.06
C HIS A 38 6.12 -9.18 -1.65
N ARG A 39 7.34 -9.43 -1.15
CA ARG A 39 7.56 -9.94 0.21
C ARG A 39 7.29 -8.88 1.28
N GLN A 40 7.29 -7.60 0.91
CA GLN A 40 7.01 -6.49 1.83
C GLN A 40 5.52 -6.16 1.96
N VAL A 41 4.67 -6.65 1.05
CA VAL A 41 3.21 -6.40 1.08
C VAL A 41 2.60 -6.96 2.37
N VAL A 42 2.86 -8.24 2.67
CA VAL A 42 2.33 -8.91 3.86
C VAL A 42 2.70 -8.20 5.17
N PRO A 43 4.00 -7.92 5.46
CA PRO A 43 4.35 -7.23 6.70
C PRO A 43 3.82 -5.79 6.76
N ALA A 44 3.72 -5.08 5.64
CA ALA A 44 3.14 -3.72 5.63
C ALA A 44 1.64 -3.73 5.95
N LEU A 45 0.89 -4.72 5.43
CA LEU A 45 -0.52 -4.91 5.77
C LEU A 45 -0.71 -5.36 7.21
N ASP A 46 0.16 -6.24 7.71
CA ASP A 46 0.11 -6.68 9.10
C ASP A 46 0.34 -5.52 10.08
N GLN A 47 1.31 -4.64 9.79
CA GLN A 47 1.53 -3.41 10.55
C GLN A 47 0.30 -2.49 10.53
N ALA A 48 -0.32 -2.30 9.35
CA ALA A 48 -1.51 -1.48 9.25
C ALA A 48 -2.69 -2.08 10.04
N LYS A 49 -2.87 -3.41 9.98
CA LYS A 49 -3.86 -4.14 10.77
C LYS A 49 -3.62 -4.01 12.27
N ALA A 50 -2.36 -4.17 12.71
CA ALA A 50 -1.95 -4.02 14.10
C ALA A 50 -2.18 -2.59 14.62
N ALA A 51 -2.06 -1.58 13.75
CA ALA A 51 -2.39 -0.19 14.04
C ALA A 51 -3.91 0.11 14.01
N GLY A 52 -4.76 -0.89 13.76
CA GLY A 52 -6.22 -0.74 13.72
C GLY A 52 -6.77 -0.21 12.38
N CYS A 53 -5.96 -0.20 11.33
CA CYS A 53 -6.41 0.24 10.01
C CYS A 53 -7.27 -0.83 9.32
N ASN A 54 -8.23 -0.38 8.53
CA ASN A 54 -9.06 -1.27 7.73
C ASN A 54 -8.34 -1.67 6.43
N LEU A 55 -8.00 -2.97 6.32
CA LEU A 55 -7.33 -3.52 5.13
C LEU A 55 -8.14 -3.36 3.85
N ARG A 56 -9.48 -3.41 3.91
CA ARG A 56 -10.33 -3.17 2.73
C ARG A 56 -10.17 -1.75 2.21
N SER A 57 -10.11 -0.76 3.10
CA SER A 57 -9.90 0.64 2.71
C SER A 57 -8.52 0.83 2.10
N ILE A 58 -7.49 0.16 2.65
CA ILE A 58 -6.12 0.19 2.11
C ILE A 58 -6.07 -0.39 0.70
N HIS A 59 -6.69 -1.55 0.45
CA HIS A 59 -6.76 -2.13 -0.89
C HIS A 59 -7.52 -1.20 -1.85
N ALA A 60 -8.68 -0.68 -1.46
CA ALA A 60 -9.47 0.22 -2.30
C ALA A 60 -8.69 1.50 -2.68
N ASP A 61 -7.95 2.10 -1.74
CA ASP A 61 -7.08 3.25 -2.02
C ASP A 61 -5.91 2.88 -2.95
N ALA A 62 -5.26 1.74 -2.71
CA ALA A 62 -4.18 1.25 -3.55
C ALA A 62 -4.66 0.99 -4.98
N ASP A 63 -5.79 0.31 -5.16
CA ASP A 63 -6.39 0.02 -6.46
C ASP A 63 -6.83 1.30 -7.19
N ARG A 64 -7.41 2.28 -6.49
CA ARG A 64 -7.74 3.57 -7.09
C ARG A 64 -6.48 4.31 -7.58
N ARG A 65 -5.44 4.38 -6.75
CA ARG A 65 -4.18 5.07 -7.11
C ARG A 65 -3.43 4.32 -8.22
N TYR A 66 -3.43 2.99 -8.19
CA TYR A 66 -2.84 2.17 -9.26
C TYR A 66 -3.64 2.29 -10.56
N GLY A 67 -4.97 2.25 -10.49
CA GLY A 67 -5.86 2.50 -11.63
C GLY A 67 -5.63 3.88 -12.27
N GLN A 68 -5.46 4.92 -11.45
CA GLN A 68 -5.09 6.25 -11.95
C GLN A 68 -3.74 6.20 -12.68
N TRP A 69 -2.71 5.59 -12.06
CA TRP A 69 -1.41 5.43 -12.71
C TRP A 69 -1.50 4.63 -14.02
N LEU A 70 -2.36 3.61 -14.09
CA LEU A 70 -2.61 2.86 -15.33
C LEU A 70 -3.20 3.76 -16.41
N ILE A 71 -4.18 4.60 -16.09
CA ILE A 71 -4.78 5.56 -17.03
C ILE A 71 -3.71 6.54 -17.52
N ASP A 72 -2.88 7.07 -16.62
CA ASP A 72 -1.80 8.00 -16.95
C ASP A 72 -0.70 7.36 -17.83
N ASN A 73 -0.51 6.04 -17.74
CA ASN A 73 0.51 5.30 -18.50
C ASN A 73 -0.06 4.53 -19.70
N ALA A 74 -1.39 4.45 -19.86
CA ALA A 74 -2.04 3.74 -20.97
C ALA A 74 -1.89 4.45 -22.33
N GLY A 75 -1.49 5.73 -22.32
CA GLY A 75 -1.26 6.52 -23.53
C GLY A 75 0.20 6.65 -23.96
N ARG A 76 1.13 5.88 -23.38
CA ARG A 76 2.57 5.89 -23.72
C ARG A 76 3.00 4.64 -24.47
#